data_AF-A0A6J8B8Z6-F1
#
_entry.id   AF-A0A6J8B8Z6-F1
#
_cell.length_a   1.000
_cell.length_b   1.000
_cell.length_c   1.000
_cell.angle_alpha   90.00
_cell.angle_beta   90.00
_cell.angle_gamma   90.00
#
_symmetry.space_group_name_H-M   'P 1'
#
loop_
_entity.id
_entity.type
_entity.pdbx_description
1 polymer ?
#
loop_
_entity_poly.entity_id
_entity_poly.type
_entity_poly.pdbx_seq_one_letter_code
_entity_poly.pdbx_strand_id
1 'polypeptide(L)'
;MRIGDVLLRNLIENAINMDQKENLGKRTKSSKRVDQVVELIRSCGISFSIWENKVKDGRGDSIKNLDWTSPTRTEFKKILHLLPEKLRVSECVPENARDSLSKLWADFYALYSVINAWSPSDEQIDGFFGSAQKWVSDFTSLRVCLEGFDFKYVTPYMHILVYHVSFFLRKYRSIKQFIGQGVEKCNDDIKMIYHRKSNNHDSTAES
;
A
#
# COMPACT_ATOMS: atom_id res chain seq x y z
N MET A 1 -7.03 0.61 -0.30
CA MET A 1 -6.09 -0.50 -0.10
C MET A 1 -5.33 -0.77 -1.39
N ARG A 2 -5.99 -1.12 -2.50
CA ARG A 2 -5.32 -1.46 -3.78
C ARG A 2 -4.28 -0.46 -4.32
N ILE A 3 -4.58 0.84 -4.31
CA ILE A 3 -3.59 1.86 -4.71
C ILE A 3 -2.40 1.88 -3.75
N GLY A 4 -2.67 1.69 -2.46
CA GLY A 4 -1.66 1.54 -1.43
C GLY A 4 -0.75 0.34 -1.62
N ASP A 5 -1.32 -0.80 -2.01
CA ASP A 5 -0.57 -2.02 -2.32
C ASP A 5 0.41 -1.76 -3.49
N VAL A 6 -0.01 -0.96 -4.49
CA VAL A 6 0.87 -0.53 -5.59
C VAL A 6 2.01 0.35 -5.07
N LEU A 7 1.73 1.33 -4.21
CA LEU A 7 2.77 2.19 -3.64
C LEU A 7 3.79 1.41 -2.79
N LEU A 8 3.31 0.47 -1.96
CA LEU A 8 4.18 -0.41 -1.16
C LEU A 8 5.02 -1.32 -2.06
N ARG A 9 4.39 -1.98 -3.04
CA ARG A 9 5.08 -2.82 -4.02
C ARG A 9 6.18 -2.04 -4.72
N ASN A 10 5.87 -0.86 -5.25
CA ASN A 10 6.84 -0.04 -5.95
C ASN A 10 8.02 0.33 -5.04
N LEU A 11 7.78 0.69 -3.78
CA LEU A 11 8.84 0.99 -2.82
C LEU A 11 9.77 -0.22 -2.59
N ILE A 12 9.20 -1.41 -2.42
CA ILE A 12 9.93 -2.66 -2.20
C ILE A 12 10.72 -3.06 -3.45
N GLU A 13 10.08 -3.05 -4.63
CA GLU A 13 10.72 -3.40 -5.90
C GLU A 13 11.89 -2.46 -6.23
N ASN A 14 11.77 -1.15 -5.96
CA ASN A 14 12.88 -0.23 -6.13
C ASN A 14 14.06 -0.56 -5.20
N ALA A 15 13.80 -0.89 -3.93
CA ALA A 15 14.85 -1.28 -2.99
C ALA A 15 15.56 -2.57 -3.43
N ILE A 16 14.80 -3.57 -3.91
CA ILE A 16 15.37 -4.81 -4.46
C ILE A 16 16.24 -4.51 -5.68
N ASN A 17 15.76 -3.67 -6.61
CA ASN A 17 16.50 -3.34 -7.82
C ASN A 17 17.80 -2.57 -7.49
N MET A 18 17.78 -1.74 -6.45
CA MET A 18 19.00 -1.09 -5.94
C MET A 18 19.97 -2.11 -5.35
N ASP A 19 19.52 -3.01 -4.47
CA ASP A 19 20.36 -4.07 -3.93
C ASP A 19 20.95 -4.95 -5.05
N GLN A 20 20.15 -5.31 -6.06
CA GLN A 20 20.62 -6.09 -7.21
C GLN A 20 21.72 -5.35 -7.98
N LYS A 21 21.52 -4.06 -8.28
CA LYS A 21 22.52 -3.22 -8.95
C LYS A 21 23.80 -3.08 -8.12
N GLU A 22 23.68 -2.86 -6.81
CA GLU A 22 24.82 -2.75 -5.88
C GLU A 22 25.56 -4.08 -5.69
N ASN A 23 24.89 -5.21 -5.89
CA ASN A 23 25.47 -6.55 -5.78
C ASN A 23 26.16 -7.05 -7.06
N LEU A 24 26.05 -6.33 -8.19
CA LEU A 24 26.71 -6.73 -9.44
C LEU A 24 28.22 -6.85 -9.24
N GLY A 25 28.76 -8.03 -9.58
CA GLY A 25 30.20 -8.34 -9.45
C GLY A 25 30.69 -8.62 -8.03
N LYS A 26 29.81 -8.62 -7.00
CA LYS A 26 30.20 -8.93 -5.62
C LYS A 26 30.03 -10.43 -5.32
N ARG A 27 31.00 -10.99 -4.56
CA ARG A 27 30.96 -12.39 -4.10
C ARG A 27 29.91 -12.63 -3.02
N THR A 28 29.67 -11.63 -2.16
CA THR A 28 28.65 -11.65 -1.12
C THR A 28 27.56 -10.65 -1.50
N LYS A 29 26.31 -11.11 -1.53
CA LYS A 29 25.14 -10.28 -1.82
C LYS A 29 24.62 -9.65 -0.52
N SER A 30 24.22 -8.40 -0.57
CA SER A 30 23.59 -7.66 0.53
C SER A 30 22.14 -7.32 0.21
N SER A 31 21.28 -7.36 1.23
CA SER A 31 19.86 -6.94 1.19
C SER A 31 19.64 -5.60 1.90
N LYS A 32 20.69 -4.76 1.97
CA LYS A 32 20.71 -3.56 2.82
C LYS A 32 19.51 -2.65 2.57
N ARG A 33 19.15 -2.39 1.30
CA ARG A 33 18.05 -1.49 0.96
C ARG A 33 16.70 -2.10 1.33
N VAL A 34 16.51 -3.39 1.08
CA VAL A 34 15.30 -4.12 1.47
C VAL A 34 15.13 -4.12 3.00
N ASP A 35 16.20 -4.40 3.75
CA ASP A 35 16.18 -4.37 5.21
C ASP A 35 15.85 -2.96 5.74
N GLN A 36 16.40 -1.91 5.10
CA GLN A 36 16.05 -0.53 5.39
C GLN A 36 14.57 -0.20 5.11
N VAL A 37 13.95 -0.75 4.06
CA VAL A 37 12.50 -0.60 3.82
C VAL A 37 11.69 -1.25 4.93
N VAL A 38 12.06 -2.46 5.34
CA VAL A 38 11.38 -3.17 6.44
C VAL A 38 11.44 -2.35 7.72
N GLU A 39 12.62 -1.85 8.10
CA GLU A 39 12.77 -1.03 9.30
C GLU A 39 12.07 0.33 9.19
N LEU A 40 12.06 0.94 8.00
CA LEU A 40 11.32 2.16 7.73
C LEU A 40 9.82 1.96 8.00
N ILE A 41 9.23 0.90 7.47
CA ILE A 41 7.81 0.58 7.64
C ILE A 41 7.51 0.21 9.10
N ARG A 42 8.35 -0.61 9.74
CA ARG A 42 8.21 -0.96 11.16
C ARG A 42 8.24 0.27 12.06
N SER A 43 9.04 1.27 11.71
CA SER A 43 9.12 2.53 12.45
C SER A 43 7.84 3.38 12.40
N CYS A 44 6.85 3.01 11.58
CA CYS A 44 5.48 3.54 11.63
C CYS A 44 4.61 2.86 12.71
N GLY A 45 5.16 1.93 13.49
CA GLY A 45 4.48 1.22 14.57
C GLY A 45 3.59 0.08 14.09
N ILE A 46 4.06 -0.69 13.10
CA ILE A 46 3.37 -1.87 12.56
C ILE A 46 4.35 -3.06 12.47
N SER A 47 3.83 -4.28 12.53
CA SER A 47 4.62 -5.47 12.20
C SER A 47 4.71 -5.62 10.69
N PHE A 48 5.92 -5.76 10.16
CA PHE A 48 6.15 -5.92 8.72
C PHE A 48 7.34 -6.82 8.47
N SER A 49 7.24 -7.71 7.49
CA SER A 49 8.32 -8.57 7.01
C SER A 49 8.18 -8.81 5.52
N ILE A 50 9.32 -9.14 4.89
CA ILE A 50 9.41 -9.58 3.50
C ILE A 50 10.07 -10.96 3.54
N TRP A 51 9.56 -11.92 2.77
CA TRP A 51 10.09 -13.27 2.69
C TRP A 51 10.00 -13.84 1.28
N GLU A 52 10.84 -14.82 0.97
CA GLU A 52 10.79 -15.56 -0.28
C GLU A 52 9.85 -16.77 -0.17
N ASN A 53 8.92 -16.87 -1.11
CA ASN A 53 8.12 -18.06 -1.33
C ASN A 53 8.91 -19.04 -2.21
N LYS A 54 9.00 -20.31 -1.78
CA LYS A 54 9.67 -21.35 -2.57
C LYS A 54 8.87 -21.65 -3.85
N VAL A 55 9.49 -21.44 -5.00
CA VAL A 55 8.98 -21.96 -6.29
C VAL A 55 9.26 -23.46 -6.34
N LYS A 56 8.25 -24.26 -6.71
CA LYS A 56 8.39 -25.73 -6.82
C LYS A 56 9.50 -26.18 -7.78
N ASP A 57 9.86 -25.34 -8.76
CA ASP A 57 10.76 -25.70 -9.87
C ASP A 57 12.12 -24.96 -9.88
N GLY A 58 12.46 -24.18 -8.86
CA GLY A 58 13.79 -23.55 -8.71
C GLY A 58 14.19 -22.51 -9.79
N ARG A 59 13.32 -22.26 -10.79
CA ARG A 59 13.51 -21.30 -11.88
C ARG A 59 12.50 -20.17 -11.75
N GLY A 60 12.73 -19.25 -10.82
CA GLY A 60 11.87 -18.09 -10.63
C GLY A 60 12.70 -16.83 -10.47
N ASP A 61 12.26 -15.77 -11.11
CA ASP A 61 12.74 -14.40 -10.91
C ASP A 61 12.60 -14.04 -9.42
N SER A 62 13.71 -13.68 -8.76
CA SER A 62 13.79 -13.46 -7.32
C SER A 62 12.78 -12.41 -6.85
N ILE A 63 12.46 -11.42 -7.70
CA ILE A 63 11.44 -10.40 -7.39
C ILE A 63 10.03 -11.01 -7.36
N LYS A 64 9.73 -11.95 -8.25
CA LYS A 64 8.39 -12.55 -8.37
C LYS A 64 8.06 -13.54 -7.26
N ASN A 65 9.07 -13.98 -6.52
CA ASN A 65 8.92 -14.93 -5.43
C ASN A 65 8.88 -14.27 -4.06
N LEU A 66 9.00 -12.94 -3.99
CA LEU A 66 8.92 -12.22 -2.73
C LEU A 66 7.47 -11.92 -2.39
N ASP A 67 7.17 -12.09 -1.12
CA ASP A 67 5.89 -11.78 -0.51
C ASP A 67 6.15 -11.00 0.79
N TRP A 68 5.13 -10.29 1.26
CA TRP A 68 5.28 -9.41 2.40
C TRP A 68 4.02 -9.30 3.22
N THR A 69 4.17 -8.79 4.44
CA THR A 69 3.04 -8.59 5.34
C THR A 69 2.02 -7.66 4.67
N SER A 70 0.82 -8.17 4.41
CA SER A 70 -0.29 -7.35 3.92
C SER A 70 -0.85 -6.53 5.09
N PRO A 71 -0.68 -5.19 5.11
CA PRO A 71 -1.13 -4.40 6.26
C PRO A 71 -2.65 -4.38 6.34
N THR A 72 -3.19 -4.45 7.56
CA THR A 72 -4.61 -4.19 7.79
C THR A 72 -4.96 -2.75 7.41
N ARG A 73 -6.25 -2.44 7.25
CA ARG A 73 -6.70 -1.06 6.94
C ARG A 73 -6.16 -0.03 7.95
N THR A 74 -6.13 -0.38 9.23
CA THR A 74 -5.66 0.50 10.31
C THR A 74 -4.14 0.72 10.23
N GLU A 75 -3.37 -0.35 10.02
CA GLU A 75 -1.93 -0.26 9.82
C GLU A 75 -1.58 0.52 8.56
N PHE A 76 -2.30 0.28 7.47
CA PHE A 76 -2.13 1.01 6.22
C PHE A 76 -2.39 2.51 6.40
N LYS A 77 -3.39 2.89 7.20
CA LYS A 77 -3.62 4.29 7.56
C LYS A 77 -2.43 4.90 8.32
N LYS A 78 -1.81 4.15 9.24
CA LYS A 78 -0.59 4.60 9.94
C LYS A 78 0.56 4.80 8.97
N ILE A 79 0.76 3.87 8.02
CA ILE A 79 1.78 3.99 6.98
C ILE A 79 1.56 5.28 6.19
N LEU A 80 0.36 5.49 5.63
CA LEU A 80 0.06 6.68 4.83
C LEU A 80 0.32 7.99 5.57
N HIS A 81 0.04 8.02 6.87
CA HIS A 81 0.21 9.21 7.69
C HIS A 81 1.67 9.47 8.08
N LEU A 82 2.43 8.43 8.46
CA LEU A 82 3.74 8.57 9.09
C LEU A 82 4.92 8.34 8.13
N LEU A 83 4.74 7.56 7.06
CA LEU A 83 5.80 7.22 6.12
C LEU A 83 6.34 8.43 5.32
N PRO A 84 5.53 9.42 4.89
CA PRO A 84 6.02 10.54 4.08
C PRO A 84 7.23 11.27 4.67
N GLU A 85 7.19 11.62 5.96
CA GLU A 85 8.29 12.35 6.62
C GLU A 85 9.54 11.48 6.73
N LYS A 86 9.36 10.18 6.97
CA LYS A 86 10.47 9.23 7.09
C LYS A 86 11.15 8.95 5.75
N LEU A 87 10.41 9.00 4.64
CA LEU A 87 10.94 8.83 3.28
C LEU A 87 11.95 9.92 2.89
N ARG A 88 11.80 11.15 3.41
CA ARG A 88 12.69 12.29 3.10
C ARG A 88 14.14 12.05 3.50
N VAL A 89 14.36 11.25 4.54
CA VAL A 89 15.68 10.97 5.11
C VAL A 89 16.14 9.53 4.89
N SER A 90 15.32 8.70 4.24
CA SER A 90 15.62 7.28 4.11
C SER A 90 16.60 6.99 2.98
N GLU A 91 17.66 6.25 3.31
CA GLU A 91 18.63 5.78 2.33
C GLU A 91 18.08 4.69 1.40
N CYS A 92 16.97 4.05 1.72
CA CYS A 92 16.36 3.05 0.82
C CYS A 92 15.71 3.67 -0.43
N VAL A 93 15.70 5.00 -0.54
CA VAL A 93 15.21 5.75 -1.68
C VAL A 93 16.34 6.64 -2.23
N PRO A 94 16.54 6.68 -3.57
CA PRO A 94 17.47 7.61 -4.20
C PRO A 94 17.20 9.06 -3.79
N GLU A 95 18.26 9.81 -3.48
CA GLU A 95 18.16 11.18 -2.94
C GLU A 95 17.31 12.11 -3.82
N ASN A 96 17.48 12.04 -5.13
CA ASN A 96 16.72 12.81 -6.11
C ASN A 96 15.22 12.45 -6.20
N ALA A 97 14.78 11.37 -5.56
CA ALA A 97 13.38 10.93 -5.55
C ALA A 97 12.67 11.16 -4.21
N ARG A 98 13.41 11.42 -3.12
CA ARG A 98 12.87 11.41 -1.74
C ARG A 98 11.74 12.40 -1.53
N ASP A 99 11.92 13.65 -1.94
CA ASP A 99 10.91 14.69 -1.74
C ASP A 99 9.65 14.44 -2.58
N SER A 100 9.85 14.05 -3.85
CA SER A 100 8.74 13.75 -4.76
C SER A 100 7.95 12.53 -4.29
N LEU A 101 8.63 11.48 -3.82
CA LEU A 101 7.98 10.29 -3.28
C LEU A 101 7.29 10.59 -1.94
N SER A 102 7.94 11.34 -1.03
CA SER A 102 7.33 11.81 0.21
C SER A 102 6.02 12.56 -0.06
N LYS A 103 6.06 13.53 -0.98
CA LYS A 103 4.90 14.30 -1.41
C LYS A 103 3.81 13.39 -1.99
N LEU A 104 4.16 12.44 -2.85
CA LEU A 104 3.21 11.50 -3.45
C LEU A 104 2.40 10.73 -2.39
N TRP A 105 3.08 10.21 -1.36
CA TRP A 105 2.42 9.48 -0.28
C TRP A 105 1.54 10.40 0.57
N ALA A 106 2.00 11.62 0.88
CA ALA A 106 1.24 12.61 1.64
C ALA A 106 -0.03 13.06 0.89
N ASP A 107 0.09 13.35 -0.40
CA ASP A 107 -1.04 13.73 -1.24
C ASP A 107 -2.06 12.58 -1.37
N PHE A 108 -1.58 11.34 -1.49
CA PHE A 108 -2.47 10.18 -1.50
C PHE A 108 -3.22 10.06 -0.17
N TYR A 109 -2.56 10.31 0.96
CA TYR A 109 -3.20 10.32 2.27
C TYR A 109 -4.28 11.41 2.38
N ALA A 110 -4.04 12.59 1.80
CA ALA A 110 -5.04 13.66 1.74
C ALA A 110 -6.28 13.22 0.94
N LEU A 111 -6.09 12.66 -0.26
CA LEU A 111 -7.19 12.10 -1.07
C LEU A 111 -7.94 10.98 -0.33
N TYR A 112 -7.20 10.06 0.28
CA TYR A 112 -7.75 8.98 1.07
C TYR A 112 -8.59 9.50 2.25
N SER A 113 -8.17 10.60 2.88
CA SER A 113 -8.88 11.22 3.99
C SER A 113 -10.23 11.79 3.56
N VAL A 114 -10.31 12.45 2.40
CA VAL A 114 -11.58 12.95 1.83
C VAL A 114 -12.53 11.81 1.50
N ILE A 115 -12.04 10.73 0.86
CA ILE A 115 -12.83 9.52 0.55
C ILE A 115 -13.45 8.90 1.80
N ASN A 116 -12.72 8.95 2.93
CA ASN A 116 -13.13 8.37 4.20
C ASN A 116 -13.76 9.39 5.16
N ALA A 117 -14.12 10.58 4.68
CA ALA A 117 -14.85 11.58 5.45
C ALA A 117 -16.36 11.32 5.39
N TRP A 118 -17.04 11.45 6.52
CA TRP A 118 -18.52 11.43 6.55
C TRP A 118 -19.11 12.70 5.93
N SER A 119 -18.41 13.82 6.10
CA SER A 119 -18.86 15.15 5.70
C SER A 119 -17.68 15.97 5.17
N PRO A 120 -17.11 15.64 3.99
CA PRO A 120 -16.09 16.48 3.38
C PRO A 120 -16.67 17.86 3.02
N SER A 121 -15.85 18.91 3.08
CA SER A 121 -16.30 20.26 2.73
C SER A 121 -16.52 20.42 1.22
N ASP A 122 -17.24 21.46 0.82
CA ASP A 122 -17.52 21.72 -0.59
C ASP A 122 -16.22 22.01 -1.37
N GLU A 123 -15.26 22.71 -0.77
CA GLU A 123 -13.93 22.93 -1.37
C GLU A 123 -13.17 21.61 -1.58
N GLN A 124 -13.29 20.67 -0.64
CA GLN A 124 -12.67 19.35 -0.75
C GLN A 124 -13.32 18.55 -1.88
N ILE A 125 -14.65 18.61 -2.02
CA ILE A 125 -15.39 17.91 -3.08
C ILE A 125 -15.04 18.51 -4.45
N ASP A 126 -15.08 19.83 -4.58
CA ASP A 126 -14.87 20.53 -5.85
C ASP A 126 -13.43 20.40 -6.33
N GLY A 127 -12.47 20.50 -5.40
CA GLY A 127 -11.04 20.34 -5.66
C GLY A 127 -10.56 18.89 -5.81
N PHE A 128 -11.39 17.89 -5.47
CA PHE A 128 -10.96 16.48 -5.44
C PHE A 128 -10.43 16.00 -6.79
N PHE A 129 -11.15 16.31 -7.88
CA PHE A 129 -10.77 15.89 -9.23
C PHE A 129 -9.39 16.40 -9.62
N GLY A 130 -9.14 17.70 -9.41
CA GLY A 130 -7.85 18.32 -9.71
C GLY A 130 -6.71 17.71 -8.88
N SER A 131 -6.94 17.52 -7.58
CA SER A 131 -5.97 16.88 -6.69
C SER A 131 -5.68 15.42 -7.10
N ALA A 132 -6.70 14.65 -7.47
CA ALA A 132 -6.55 13.27 -7.91
C ALA A 132 -5.81 13.16 -9.26
N GLN A 133 -6.15 14.02 -10.22
CA GLN A 133 -5.44 14.10 -11.51
C GLN A 133 -3.98 14.47 -11.30
N LYS A 134 -3.72 15.50 -10.49
CA LYS A 134 -2.36 15.91 -10.16
C LYS A 134 -1.59 14.77 -9.51
N TRP A 135 -2.21 14.06 -8.58
CA TRP A 135 -1.59 12.91 -7.92
C TRP A 135 -1.19 11.80 -8.90
N VAL A 136 -2.04 11.46 -9.89
CA VAL A 136 -1.66 10.49 -10.94
C VAL A 136 -0.54 11.04 -11.84
N SER A 137 -0.56 12.33 -12.15
CA SER A 137 0.53 12.97 -12.89
C SER A 137 1.86 12.90 -12.11
N ASP A 138 1.85 13.24 -10.82
CA ASP A 138 3.00 13.14 -9.92
C ASP A 138 3.46 11.68 -9.75
N PHE A 139 2.53 10.72 -9.72
CA PHE A 139 2.84 9.29 -9.73
C PHE A 139 3.63 8.93 -10.99
N THR A 140 3.14 9.32 -12.17
CA THR A 140 3.80 8.94 -13.44
C THR A 140 5.10 9.69 -13.72
N SER A 141 5.30 10.88 -13.13
CA SER A 141 6.52 11.67 -13.34
C SER A 141 7.73 11.05 -12.63
N LEU A 142 7.51 10.28 -11.57
CA LEU A 142 8.57 9.57 -10.84
C LEU A 142 9.29 8.50 -11.67
N ARG A 143 8.77 8.09 -12.85
CA ARG A 143 9.46 7.17 -13.78
C ARG A 143 10.89 7.58 -14.13
N VAL A 144 11.22 8.87 -14.01
CA VAL A 144 12.57 9.40 -14.27
C VAL A 144 13.58 9.01 -13.20
N CYS A 145 13.11 8.69 -11.99
CA CYS A 145 13.97 8.33 -10.84
C CYS A 145 13.72 6.91 -10.32
N LEU A 146 12.51 6.36 -10.51
CA LEU A 146 12.06 5.12 -9.88
C LEU A 146 11.34 4.22 -10.89
N GLU A 147 11.59 2.92 -10.79
CA GLU A 147 10.87 1.91 -11.57
C GLU A 147 9.46 1.68 -10.97
N GLY A 148 8.48 1.28 -11.79
CA GLY A 148 7.10 1.06 -11.31
C GLY A 148 6.19 2.31 -11.30
N PHE A 149 6.70 3.48 -11.68
CA PHE A 149 6.00 4.77 -11.62
C PHE A 149 5.70 5.37 -13.00
N ASP A 150 5.31 4.54 -13.96
CA ASP A 150 5.02 4.94 -15.35
C ASP A 150 3.53 4.71 -15.69
N PHE A 151 3.05 5.24 -16.83
CA PHE A 151 1.67 5.11 -17.29
C PHE A 151 1.18 3.66 -17.36
N LYS A 152 2.06 2.72 -17.71
CA LYS A 152 1.73 1.28 -17.75
C LYS A 152 1.41 0.69 -16.37
N TYR A 153 1.78 1.36 -15.29
CA TYR A 153 1.49 0.96 -13.90
C TYR A 153 0.27 1.67 -13.32
N VAL A 154 -0.39 2.55 -14.10
CA VAL A 154 -1.66 3.16 -13.69
C VAL A 154 -2.74 2.08 -13.69
N THR A 155 -3.26 1.78 -12.50
CA THR A 155 -4.25 0.71 -12.32
C THR A 155 -5.68 1.22 -12.54
N PRO A 156 -6.66 0.32 -12.78
CA PRO A 156 -8.08 0.69 -12.81
C PRO A 156 -8.54 1.44 -11.55
N TYR A 157 -7.96 1.15 -10.38
CA TYR A 157 -8.29 1.85 -9.15
C TYR A 157 -7.82 3.31 -9.14
N MET A 158 -6.69 3.62 -9.77
CA MET A 158 -6.23 5.00 -9.95
C MET A 158 -7.12 5.75 -10.95
N HIS A 159 -7.56 5.08 -12.01
CA HIS A 159 -8.55 5.65 -12.93
C HIS A 159 -9.89 5.96 -12.21
N ILE A 160 -10.40 5.01 -11.43
CA ILE A 160 -11.60 5.17 -10.60
C ILE A 160 -11.44 6.32 -9.61
N LEU A 161 -10.28 6.44 -8.96
CA LEU A 161 -9.96 7.54 -8.05
C LEU A 161 -10.12 8.89 -8.75
N VAL A 162 -9.62 9.04 -9.97
CA VAL A 162 -9.71 10.31 -10.69
C VAL A 162 -11.13 10.59 -11.17
N TYR A 163 -11.71 9.70 -11.97
CA TYR A 163 -12.91 10.03 -12.74
C TYR A 163 -14.22 9.69 -12.02
N HIS A 164 -14.25 8.60 -11.27
CA HIS A 164 -15.49 8.09 -10.68
C HIS A 164 -15.71 8.57 -9.25
N VAL A 165 -14.66 8.60 -8.42
CA VAL A 165 -14.78 9.10 -7.04
C VAL A 165 -15.20 10.57 -7.05
N SER A 166 -14.60 11.41 -7.91
CA SER A 166 -14.97 12.82 -8.07
C SER A 166 -16.45 13.00 -8.40
N PHE A 167 -16.96 12.22 -9.36
CA PHE A 167 -18.38 12.24 -9.73
C PHE A 167 -19.28 11.85 -8.55
N PHE A 168 -18.92 10.78 -7.82
CA PHE A 168 -19.72 10.32 -6.69
C PHE A 168 -19.67 11.26 -5.49
N LEU A 169 -18.54 11.92 -5.22
CA LEU A 169 -18.44 12.94 -4.17
C LEU A 169 -19.38 14.12 -4.47
N ARG A 170 -19.42 14.60 -5.71
CA ARG A 170 -20.35 15.68 -6.11
C ARG A 170 -21.81 15.25 -6.03
N LYS A 171 -22.11 14.01 -6.43
CA LYS A 171 -23.48 13.49 -6.45
C LYS A 171 -24.02 13.19 -5.05
N TYR A 172 -23.20 12.62 -4.18
CA TYR A 172 -23.65 12.05 -2.90
C TYR A 172 -23.08 12.74 -1.67
N ARG A 173 -22.23 13.76 -1.84
CA ARG A 173 -21.46 14.49 -0.80
C ARG A 173 -20.45 13.63 -0.03
N SER A 174 -20.75 12.37 0.24
CA SER A 174 -19.80 11.39 0.78
C SER A 174 -20.03 10.02 0.15
N ILE A 175 -18.92 9.35 -0.16
CA ILE A 175 -18.94 7.95 -0.61
C ILE A 175 -18.75 6.96 0.53
N LYS A 176 -18.43 7.44 1.74
CA LYS A 176 -18.21 6.60 2.92
C LYS A 176 -19.44 5.78 3.30
N GLN A 177 -20.63 6.31 3.07
CA GLN A 177 -21.88 5.57 3.30
C GLN A 177 -22.03 4.32 2.41
N PHE A 178 -21.29 4.24 1.29
CA PHE A 178 -21.38 3.13 0.33
C PHE A 178 -20.18 2.16 0.42
N ILE A 179 -19.24 2.36 1.34
CA ILE A 179 -18.09 1.45 1.45
C ILE A 179 -18.50 0.17 2.18
N GLY A 180 -18.08 -0.99 1.65
CA GLY A 180 -18.41 -2.31 2.18
C GLY A 180 -17.82 -2.67 3.56
N GLN A 181 -17.36 -1.68 4.35
CA GLN A 181 -16.82 -1.92 5.69
C GLN A 181 -17.82 -2.62 6.62
N GLY A 182 -19.12 -2.36 6.46
CA GLY A 182 -20.15 -3.06 7.23
C GLY A 182 -20.19 -4.56 6.95
N VAL A 183 -19.91 -4.96 5.70
CA VAL A 183 -19.87 -6.37 5.27
C VAL A 183 -18.58 -7.05 5.74
N GLU A 184 -17.44 -6.35 5.67
CA GLU A 184 -16.16 -6.83 6.22
C GLU A 184 -16.26 -7.11 7.72
N LYS A 185 -16.84 -6.17 8.49
CA LYS A 185 -17.04 -6.32 9.94
C LYS A 185 -18.01 -7.47 10.27
N CYS A 186 -19.08 -7.61 9.51
CA CYS A 186 -20.03 -8.71 9.68
C CYS A 186 -19.34 -10.07 9.45
N ASN A 187 -18.47 -10.18 8.45
CA ASN A 187 -17.68 -11.39 8.22
C ASN A 187 -16.74 -11.72 9.37
N ASP A 188 -16.10 -10.72 9.98
CA ASP A 188 -15.23 -10.91 11.15
C ASP A 188 -16.04 -11.35 12.38
N ASP A 189 -17.21 -10.73 12.62
CA ASP A 189 -18.12 -11.11 13.70
C ASP A 189 -18.66 -12.53 13.53
N ILE A 190 -19.04 -12.93 12.31
CA ILE A 190 -19.48 -14.29 11.98
C ILE A 190 -18.37 -15.31 12.23
N LYS A 191 -17.13 -15.05 11.78
CA LYS A 191 -15.98 -15.92 12.04
C LYS A 191 -15.71 -16.04 13.53
N MET A 192 -15.75 -14.94 14.27
CA MET A 192 -15.56 -14.94 15.72
C MET A 192 -16.64 -15.77 16.42
N ILE A 193 -17.91 -15.62 16.04
CA ILE A 193 -19.02 -16.41 16.59
C ILE A 193 -18.85 -17.89 16.25
N TYR A 194 -18.51 -18.21 15.00
CA TYR A 194 -18.27 -19.58 14.54
C TYR A 194 -17.14 -20.25 15.34
N HIS A 195 -15.99 -19.60 15.48
CA HIS A 195 -14.86 -20.14 16.24
C HIS A 195 -15.14 -20.22 17.76
N ARG A 196 -15.91 -19.29 18.32
CA ARG A 196 -16.35 -19.36 19.74
C ARG A 196 -17.37 -20.49 19.97
N LYS A 197 -18.24 -20.78 19.00
CA LYS A 197 -19.20 -21.88 19.07
C LYS A 197 -18.56 -23.24 18.77
N SER A 198 -17.49 -23.28 17.97
CA SER A 198 -16.78 -24.51 17.59
C SER A 198 -15.80 -25.02 18.65
N ASN A 199 -15.95 -24.64 19.92
CA ASN A 199 -15.34 -25.32 21.06
C ASN A 199 -16.07 -26.66 21.35
N ASN A 200 -16.35 -27.41 20.27
CA ASN A 200 -16.99 -28.71 20.32
C ASN A 200 -15.94 -29.73 20.77
N HIS A 201 -15.93 -29.99 22.07
CA HIS A 201 -15.42 -31.23 22.62
C HIS A 201 -16.40 -32.36 22.24
N ASP A 202 -16.43 -32.76 20.97
CA ASP A 202 -16.99 -34.06 20.61
C ASP A 202 -15.88 -35.10 20.83
N SER A 203 -15.68 -35.44 22.11
CA SER A 203 -15.15 -36.74 22.43
C SER A 203 -16.25 -37.74 22.06
N THR A 204 -16.05 -38.48 20.96
CA THR A 204 -16.78 -39.71 20.70
C THR A 204 -16.65 -40.59 21.94
N ALA A 205 -17.73 -40.69 22.72
CA ALA A 205 -17.90 -41.77 23.65
C ALA A 205 -18.00 -43.05 22.82
N GLU A 206 -16.88 -43.78 22.73
CA GLU A 206 -16.92 -45.17 22.32
C GLU A 206 -17.66 -45.94 23.42
N SER A 207 -18.65 -46.70 22.95
CA SER A 207 -19.64 -47.52 23.66
C SER A 207 -19.07 -48.56 24.60
#